data_AF-A0A529T1A0-F1
#
_entry.id   AF-A0A529T1A0-F1
#
_cell.length_a   1.000
_cell.length_b   1.000
_cell.length_c   1.000
_cell.angle_alpha   90.00
_cell.angle_beta   90.00
_cell.angle_gamma   90.00
#
_symmetry.space_group_name_H-M   'P 1'
#
loop_
_entity.id
_entity.type
_entity.pdbx_description
1 polymer ?
#
loop_
_entity_poly.entity_id
_entity_poly.type
_entity_poly.pdbx_seq_one_letter_code
_entity_poly.pdbx_strand_id
1 'polypeptide(L)'
;MGLNQTVTVGVARVDTVGAAETRTVGAAQINTIGATRAVSVGISQSHDIGADDSWNVGAGQTVNIGADQSVTIGSAQSFNVGAARSASIGADDATNVGGAHSLSVAKDSSIGISQNSAINVGKKLVINAGDEILIQTGSAKIMMKKDGSIAIEGKDISVKGSGKIIIKASGDITMKGSKIAEN
;
A
#
# COMPACT_ATOMS: atom_id res chain seq x y z
N MET A 1 -23.94 -39.25 35.80
CA MET A 1 -22.62 -39.50 35.19
C MET A 1 -22.84 -40.07 33.78
N GLY A 2 -23.00 -39.19 32.78
CA GLY A 2 -22.97 -39.61 31.38
C GLY A 2 -21.51 -39.78 30.99
N LEU A 3 -21.06 -41.00 30.75
CA LEU A 3 -19.64 -41.27 30.50
C LEU A 3 -19.23 -40.91 29.07
N ASN A 4 -20.10 -41.11 28.06
CA ASN A 4 -19.95 -40.71 26.64
C ASN A 4 -21.28 -40.93 25.87
N GLN A 5 -21.50 -40.21 24.76
CA GLN A 5 -22.56 -40.50 23.76
C GLN A 5 -21.96 -40.57 22.36
N THR A 6 -22.36 -41.57 21.57
CA THR A 6 -21.94 -41.73 20.16
C THR A 6 -23.17 -41.90 19.28
N VAL A 7 -23.19 -41.19 18.15
CA VAL A 7 -24.24 -41.30 17.13
C VAL A 7 -23.58 -41.57 15.78
N THR A 8 -23.98 -42.64 15.10
CA THR A 8 -23.48 -43.03 13.78
C THR A 8 -24.61 -42.92 12.76
N VAL A 9 -24.34 -42.27 11.63
CA VAL A 9 -25.26 -42.12 10.51
C VAL A 9 -24.63 -42.77 9.29
N GLY A 10 -25.29 -43.76 8.68
CA GLY A 10 -24.71 -44.52 7.56
C GLY A 10 -24.77 -43.81 6.20
N VAL A 11 -25.71 -42.88 6.00
CA VAL A 11 -25.93 -42.22 4.69
C VAL A 11 -26.09 -40.72 4.85
N ALA A 12 -27.17 -40.25 5.48
CA ALA A 12 -27.50 -38.83 5.56
C ALA A 12 -28.19 -38.49 6.88
N ARG A 13 -27.97 -37.26 7.35
CA ARG A 13 -28.63 -36.65 8.50
C ARG A 13 -29.22 -35.31 8.07
N VAL A 14 -30.46 -35.04 8.48
CA VAL A 14 -31.14 -33.75 8.28
C VAL A 14 -31.68 -33.31 9.64
N ASP A 15 -31.34 -32.11 10.07
CA ASP A 15 -31.88 -31.48 11.28
C ASP A 15 -32.62 -30.20 10.88
N THR A 16 -33.85 -30.04 11.37
CA THR A 16 -34.67 -28.83 11.15
C THR A 16 -35.09 -28.26 12.48
N VAL A 17 -34.86 -26.96 12.69
CA VAL A 17 -35.30 -26.21 13.86
C VAL A 17 -36.29 -25.14 13.42
N GLY A 18 -37.53 -25.18 13.92
CA GLY A 18 -38.58 -24.24 13.51
C GLY A 18 -38.54 -22.87 14.18
N ALA A 19 -37.66 -22.70 15.18
CA ALA A 19 -37.49 -21.47 15.94
C ALA A 19 -36.00 -21.27 16.29
N ALA A 20 -35.65 -21.19 17.58
CA ALA A 20 -34.28 -20.98 18.03
C ALA A 20 -33.55 -22.30 18.34
N GLU A 21 -32.25 -22.35 18.03
CA GLU A 21 -31.32 -23.39 18.47
C GLU A 21 -30.27 -22.76 19.39
N THR A 22 -29.90 -23.44 20.48
CA THR A 22 -28.76 -23.07 21.32
C THR A 22 -27.94 -24.31 21.62
N ARG A 23 -26.61 -24.19 21.45
CA ARG A 23 -25.66 -25.28 21.73
C ARG A 23 -24.57 -24.75 22.65
N THR A 24 -24.38 -25.42 23.77
CA THR A 24 -23.30 -25.14 24.74
C THR A 24 -22.35 -26.32 24.79
N VAL A 25 -21.05 -26.06 24.65
CA VAL A 25 -19.99 -27.05 24.82
C VAL A 25 -19.11 -26.56 25.97
N GLY A 26 -19.02 -27.32 27.06
CA GLY A 26 -18.27 -26.92 28.26
C GLY A 26 -16.75 -27.10 28.18
N ALA A 27 -16.25 -27.67 27.08
CA ALA A 27 -14.85 -27.96 26.83
C ALA A 27 -14.55 -27.81 25.31
N ALA A 28 -13.52 -28.48 24.81
CA ALA A 28 -13.14 -28.41 23.40
C ALA A 28 -14.21 -28.99 22.45
N GLN A 29 -14.38 -28.36 21.29
CA GLN A 29 -15.18 -28.85 20.17
C GLN A 29 -14.28 -29.08 18.96
N ILE A 30 -14.34 -30.27 18.36
CA ILE A 30 -13.62 -30.60 17.12
C ILE A 30 -14.66 -30.96 16.06
N ASN A 31 -14.53 -30.40 14.87
CA ASN A 31 -15.41 -30.69 13.74
C ASN A 31 -14.56 -30.98 12.49
N THR A 32 -14.77 -32.14 11.88
CA THR A 32 -14.07 -32.57 10.67
C THR A 32 -15.08 -32.80 9.56
N ILE A 33 -14.88 -32.11 8.43
CA ILE A 33 -15.69 -32.26 7.23
C ILE A 33 -14.78 -32.85 6.16
N GLY A 34 -15.13 -34.03 5.64
CA GLY A 34 -14.29 -34.75 4.67
C GLY A 34 -14.32 -34.19 3.24
N ALA A 35 -15.34 -33.40 2.91
CA ALA A 35 -15.51 -32.78 1.60
C ALA A 35 -15.85 -31.29 1.76
N THR A 36 -17.06 -30.89 1.38
CA THR A 36 -17.47 -29.48 1.36
C THR A 36 -18.26 -29.10 2.60
N ARG A 37 -17.98 -27.92 3.15
CA ARG A 37 -18.83 -27.25 4.14
C ARG A 37 -19.39 -25.97 3.53
N ALA A 38 -20.73 -25.86 3.48
CA ALA A 38 -21.42 -24.63 3.10
C ALA A 38 -22.21 -24.09 4.30
N VAL A 39 -22.19 -22.78 4.47
CA VAL A 39 -22.97 -22.07 5.51
C VAL A 39 -23.65 -20.89 4.83
N SER A 40 -24.95 -20.75 5.04
CA SER A 40 -25.73 -19.59 4.58
C SER A 40 -26.45 -18.99 5.78
N VAL A 41 -26.40 -17.67 5.89
CA VAL A 41 -26.99 -16.90 6.99
C VAL A 41 -27.86 -15.82 6.37
N GLY A 42 -29.14 -15.75 6.76
CA GLY A 42 -30.11 -14.87 6.11
C GLY A 42 -30.06 -13.41 6.57
N ILE A 43 -29.59 -13.14 7.80
CA ILE A 43 -29.63 -11.80 8.39
C ILE A 43 -28.24 -11.35 8.82
N SER A 44 -27.66 -11.98 9.86
CA SER A 44 -26.38 -11.57 10.43
C SER A 44 -25.65 -12.72 11.09
N GLN A 45 -24.32 -12.62 11.13
CA GLN A 45 -23.42 -13.56 11.80
C GLN A 45 -22.46 -12.77 12.70
N SER A 46 -22.34 -13.18 13.97
CA SER A 46 -21.26 -12.72 14.87
C SER A 46 -20.29 -13.87 15.14
N HIS A 47 -19.03 -13.53 15.32
CA HIS A 47 -17.99 -14.47 15.69
C HIS A 47 -17.05 -13.84 16.70
N ASP A 48 -17.16 -14.29 17.95
CA ASP A 48 -16.39 -13.75 19.07
C ASP A 48 -15.45 -14.82 19.61
N ILE A 49 -14.15 -14.50 19.61
CA ILE A 49 -13.08 -15.38 20.09
C ILE A 49 -12.36 -14.68 21.25
N GLY A 50 -12.26 -15.36 22.39
CA GLY A 50 -11.71 -14.78 23.62
C GLY A 50 -10.19 -14.77 23.72
N ALA A 51 -9.50 -15.51 22.86
CA ALA A 51 -8.04 -15.62 22.83
C ALA A 51 -7.52 -15.47 21.40
N ASP A 52 -7.20 -16.60 20.74
CA ASP A 52 -6.59 -16.61 19.42
C ASP A 52 -7.51 -17.21 18.37
N ASP A 53 -7.55 -16.59 17.18
CA ASP A 53 -8.23 -17.11 16.00
C ASP A 53 -7.22 -17.34 14.86
N SER A 54 -7.19 -18.56 14.31
CA SER A 54 -6.19 -18.99 13.33
C SER A 54 -6.84 -19.74 12.17
N TRP A 55 -6.46 -19.32 10.96
CA TRP A 55 -7.01 -19.85 9.71
C TRP A 55 -5.87 -20.32 8.81
N ASN A 56 -5.93 -21.58 8.38
CA ASN A 56 -5.03 -22.12 7.38
C ASN A 56 -5.84 -22.55 6.15
N VAL A 57 -5.56 -21.93 5.00
CA VAL A 57 -6.26 -22.18 3.73
C VAL A 57 -5.25 -22.69 2.71
N GLY A 58 -5.41 -23.94 2.26
CA GLY A 58 -4.40 -24.61 1.44
C GLY A 58 -4.37 -24.20 -0.04
N ALA A 59 -5.47 -23.69 -0.59
CA ALA A 59 -5.56 -23.36 -2.03
C ALA A 59 -5.81 -21.87 -2.27
N GLY A 60 -6.98 -21.36 -1.88
CA GLY A 60 -7.33 -19.96 -2.10
C GLY A 60 -8.48 -19.49 -1.21
N GLN A 61 -8.51 -18.19 -0.96
CA GLN A 61 -9.54 -17.52 -0.19
C GLN A 61 -10.05 -16.33 -1.00
N THR A 62 -11.37 -16.21 -1.12
CA THR A 62 -12.04 -15.06 -1.72
C THR A 62 -13.02 -14.48 -0.71
N VAL A 63 -13.02 -13.17 -0.57
CA VAL A 63 -13.93 -12.43 0.30
C VAL A 63 -14.63 -11.37 -0.54
N ASN A 64 -15.95 -11.44 -0.62
CA ASN A 64 -16.78 -10.48 -1.34
C ASN A 64 -17.68 -9.77 -0.32
N ILE A 65 -17.61 -8.44 -0.28
CA ILE A 65 -18.37 -7.59 0.64
C ILE A 65 -19.16 -6.62 -0.22
N GLY A 66 -20.49 -6.60 -0.05
CA GLY A 66 -21.39 -5.83 -0.91
C GLY A 66 -21.53 -4.35 -0.53
N ALA A 67 -21.15 -3.99 0.69
CA ALA A 67 -21.15 -2.63 1.21
C ALA A 67 -19.78 -2.36 1.86
N ASP A 68 -19.74 -2.06 3.15
CA ASP A 68 -18.53 -1.58 3.82
C ASP A 68 -17.79 -2.71 4.56
N GLN A 69 -16.46 -2.57 4.63
CA GLN A 69 -15.58 -3.35 5.49
C GLN A 69 -14.80 -2.41 6.41
N SER A 70 -14.84 -2.67 7.72
CA SER A 70 -13.99 -2.01 8.69
C SER A 70 -13.11 -3.04 9.40
N VAL A 71 -11.84 -2.70 9.59
CA VAL A 71 -10.87 -3.54 10.30
C VAL A 71 -10.16 -2.66 11.33
N THR A 72 -10.20 -3.08 12.59
CA THR A 72 -9.48 -2.44 13.68
C THR A 72 -8.50 -3.42 14.28
N ILE A 73 -7.22 -3.06 14.34
CA ILE A 73 -6.17 -3.85 14.99
C ILE A 73 -5.70 -3.06 16.22
N GLY A 74 -5.79 -3.66 17.41
CA GLY A 74 -5.43 -2.99 18.67
C GLY A 74 -3.93 -2.87 18.93
N SER A 75 -3.10 -3.60 18.17
CA SER A 75 -1.64 -3.60 18.30
C SER A 75 -0.98 -3.66 16.92
N ALA A 76 -0.08 -4.60 16.67
CA ALA A 76 0.64 -4.74 15.41
C ALA A 76 -0.14 -5.54 14.36
N GLN A 77 0.05 -5.17 13.09
CA GLN A 77 -0.35 -5.96 11.93
C GLN A 77 0.88 -6.27 11.08
N SER A 78 1.04 -7.52 10.65
CA SER A 78 2.02 -7.92 9.66
C SER A 78 1.30 -8.53 8.46
N PHE A 79 1.79 -8.21 7.26
CA PHE A 79 1.23 -8.71 6.01
C PHE A 79 2.37 -9.13 5.09
N ASN A 80 2.38 -10.40 4.71
CA ASN A 80 3.41 -10.98 3.85
C ASN A 80 2.75 -11.61 2.63
N VAL A 81 3.25 -11.27 1.44
CA VAL A 81 2.75 -11.76 0.15
C VAL A 81 3.92 -12.39 -0.59
N GLY A 82 3.83 -13.69 -0.85
CA GLY A 82 4.94 -14.44 -1.44
C GLY A 82 5.17 -14.21 -2.95
N ALA A 83 4.18 -13.67 -3.66
CA ALA A 83 4.25 -13.47 -5.11
C ALA A 83 3.94 -12.03 -5.53
N ALA A 84 2.65 -11.68 -5.64
CA ALA A 84 2.22 -10.38 -6.15
C ALA A 84 1.03 -9.83 -5.35
N ARG A 85 0.99 -8.50 -5.22
CA ARG A 85 -0.12 -7.74 -4.63
C ARG A 85 -0.58 -6.71 -5.66
N SER A 86 -1.90 -6.65 -5.88
CA SER A 86 -2.56 -5.57 -6.61
C SER A 86 -3.64 -4.95 -5.73
N ALA A 87 -3.89 -3.66 -5.93
CA ALA A 87 -4.98 -2.93 -5.30
C ALA A 87 -5.61 -2.00 -6.34
N SER A 88 -6.94 -1.95 -6.38
CA SER A 88 -7.70 -1.05 -7.26
C SER A 88 -8.74 -0.34 -6.41
N ILE A 89 -8.61 0.97 -6.29
CA ILE A 89 -9.53 1.82 -5.52
C ILE A 89 -10.29 2.68 -6.53
N GLY A 90 -11.62 2.62 -6.48
CA GLY A 90 -12.49 3.31 -7.45
C GLY A 90 -12.73 4.79 -7.17
N ALA A 91 -12.46 5.23 -5.94
CA ALA A 91 -12.62 6.62 -5.49
C ALA A 91 -11.35 7.05 -4.73
N ASP A 92 -11.48 7.42 -3.46
CA ASP A 92 -10.40 7.99 -2.67
C ASP A 92 -9.61 6.92 -1.89
N ASP A 93 -8.29 7.09 -1.83
CA ASP A 93 -7.37 6.32 -0.98
C ASP A 93 -6.59 7.30 -0.09
N ALA A 94 -6.71 7.15 1.22
CA ALA A 94 -6.08 8.01 2.21
C ALA A 94 -5.29 7.17 3.22
N THR A 95 -4.02 7.53 3.41
CA THR A 95 -3.14 6.88 4.38
C THR A 95 -2.60 7.91 5.35
N ASN A 96 -2.82 7.68 6.65
CA ASN A 96 -2.25 8.49 7.73
C ASN A 96 -1.33 7.63 8.60
N VAL A 97 -0.07 8.04 8.74
CA VAL A 97 0.94 7.33 9.53
C VAL A 97 1.42 8.27 10.63
N GLY A 98 1.09 7.97 11.89
CA GLY A 98 1.51 8.78 13.04
C GLY A 98 3.00 8.63 13.41
N GLY A 99 3.63 7.54 12.95
CA GLY A 99 5.05 7.23 13.17
C GLY A 99 5.91 7.38 11.91
N ALA A 100 6.98 6.60 11.83
CA ALA A 100 7.84 6.57 10.64
C ALA A 100 7.24 5.73 9.51
N HIS A 101 7.46 6.15 8.27
CA HIS A 101 7.13 5.39 7.06
C HIS A 101 8.41 5.10 6.27
N SER A 102 8.65 3.83 5.95
CA SER A 102 9.82 3.38 5.19
C SER A 102 9.35 2.51 4.03
N LEU A 103 9.83 2.82 2.83
CA LEU A 103 9.55 2.08 1.60
C LEU A 103 10.88 1.61 0.99
N SER A 104 11.00 0.31 0.76
CA SER A 104 12.15 -0.29 0.08
C SER A 104 11.67 -1.11 -1.12
N VAL A 105 12.14 -0.77 -2.31
CA VAL A 105 11.78 -1.42 -3.57
C VAL A 105 13.08 -1.90 -4.22
N ALA A 106 13.18 -3.20 -4.49
CA ALA A 106 14.42 -3.82 -4.98
C ALA A 106 14.62 -3.66 -6.50
N LYS A 107 13.55 -3.33 -7.23
CA LYS A 107 13.55 -3.10 -8.67
C LYS A 107 12.97 -1.70 -8.93
N ASP A 108 12.11 -1.56 -9.92
CA ASP A 108 11.59 -0.27 -10.35
C ASP A 108 10.37 0.17 -9.53
N SER A 109 10.23 1.49 -9.37
CA SER A 109 9.06 2.15 -8.82
C SER A 109 8.61 3.23 -9.81
N SER A 110 7.33 3.21 -10.19
CA SER A 110 6.72 4.20 -11.09
C SER A 110 5.47 4.80 -10.45
N ILE A 111 5.31 6.11 -10.57
CA ILE A 111 4.18 6.85 -10.01
C ILE A 111 3.57 7.69 -11.13
N GLY A 112 2.35 7.38 -11.53
CA GLY A 112 1.58 8.12 -12.53
C GLY A 112 0.47 8.94 -11.86
N ILE A 113 0.46 10.25 -12.08
CA ILE A 113 -0.53 11.17 -11.52
C ILE A 113 -1.04 12.07 -12.66
N SER A 114 -2.34 12.00 -12.96
CA SER A 114 -2.94 12.73 -14.08
C SER A 114 -3.23 14.20 -13.79
N GLN A 115 -3.27 14.59 -12.52
CA GLN A 115 -3.53 15.96 -12.08
C GLN A 115 -2.30 16.50 -11.35
N ASN A 116 -2.41 16.76 -10.03
CA ASN A 116 -1.39 17.44 -9.27
C ASN A 116 -0.71 16.52 -8.26
N SER A 117 0.59 16.73 -8.05
CA SER A 117 1.36 16.14 -6.97
C SER A 117 1.99 17.26 -6.13
N ALA A 118 1.98 17.12 -4.81
CA ALA A 118 2.60 18.04 -3.88
C ALA A 118 3.45 17.27 -2.86
N ILE A 119 4.68 17.72 -2.64
CA ILE A 119 5.61 17.12 -1.68
C ILE A 119 6.03 18.20 -0.68
N ASN A 120 5.45 18.15 0.52
CA ASN A 120 5.72 19.09 1.60
C ASN A 120 6.64 18.44 2.65
N VAL A 121 7.91 18.87 2.70
CA VAL A 121 8.90 18.32 3.64
C VAL A 121 9.30 19.38 4.65
N GLY A 122 8.93 19.17 5.92
CA GLY A 122 9.15 20.17 6.99
C GLY A 122 10.60 20.37 7.44
N LYS A 123 11.53 19.46 7.08
CA LYS A 123 12.96 19.56 7.42
C LYS A 123 13.84 19.44 6.18
N LYS A 124 14.28 18.22 5.84
CA LYS A 124 15.26 17.97 4.77
C LYS A 124 14.70 17.01 3.74
N LEU A 125 14.72 17.41 2.47
CA LEU A 125 14.53 16.53 1.33
C LEU A 125 15.90 16.12 0.77
N VAL A 126 16.13 14.82 0.62
CA VAL A 126 17.35 14.27 0.03
C VAL A 126 16.95 13.41 -1.17
N ILE A 127 17.54 13.69 -2.33
CA ILE A 127 17.37 12.91 -3.55
C ILE A 127 18.77 12.43 -3.95
N ASN A 128 18.99 11.12 -3.84
CA ASN A 128 20.23 10.47 -4.25
C ASN A 128 19.92 9.51 -5.39
N ALA A 129 20.53 9.73 -6.55
CA ALA A 129 20.45 8.82 -7.69
C ALA A 129 21.83 8.31 -8.06
N GLY A 130 21.92 7.04 -8.49
CA GLY A 130 23.19 6.41 -8.84
C GLY A 130 23.77 6.88 -10.18
N ASP A 131 22.89 7.18 -11.15
CA ASP A 131 23.30 7.57 -12.51
C ASP A 131 22.87 8.99 -12.89
N GLU A 132 21.58 9.30 -12.75
CA GLU A 132 21.02 10.57 -13.23
C GLU A 132 19.81 11.03 -12.40
N ILE A 133 19.67 12.34 -12.21
CA ILE A 133 18.44 13.02 -11.79
C ILE A 133 17.95 13.88 -12.96
N LEU A 134 16.73 13.65 -13.44
CA LEU A 134 16.08 14.41 -14.51
C LEU A 134 14.75 14.97 -14.02
N ILE A 135 14.58 16.29 -14.12
CA ILE A 135 13.32 17.00 -13.91
C ILE A 135 12.90 17.60 -15.24
N GLN A 136 11.80 17.14 -15.83
CA GLN A 136 11.41 17.49 -17.19
C GLN A 136 9.95 17.96 -17.27
N THR A 137 9.73 19.01 -18.06
CA THR A 137 8.40 19.54 -18.41
C THR A 137 8.38 19.84 -19.92
N GLY A 138 7.72 18.98 -20.70
CA GLY A 138 7.74 19.11 -22.17
C GLY A 138 9.17 19.08 -22.71
N SER A 139 9.60 20.16 -23.37
CA SER A 139 10.96 20.34 -23.89
C SER A 139 11.97 20.94 -22.89
N ALA A 140 11.51 21.46 -21.75
CA ALA A 140 12.38 21.99 -20.71
C ALA A 140 12.86 20.87 -19.78
N LYS A 141 14.13 20.90 -19.35
CA LYS A 141 14.70 19.91 -18.43
C LYS A 141 15.81 20.48 -17.54
N ILE A 142 15.92 19.93 -16.34
CA ILE A 142 17.05 20.08 -15.42
C ILE A 142 17.61 18.67 -15.21
N MET A 143 18.87 18.47 -15.55
CA MET A 143 19.54 17.16 -15.50
C MET A 143 20.81 17.26 -14.65
N MET A 144 21.06 16.26 -13.81
CA MET A 144 22.29 16.07 -13.06
C MET A 144 22.78 14.63 -13.25
N LYS A 145 24.04 14.46 -13.65
CA LYS A 145 24.65 13.15 -13.91
C LYS A 145 25.66 12.76 -12.83
N LYS A 146 25.98 11.47 -12.74
CA LYS A 146 26.99 10.93 -11.80
C LYS A 146 28.41 11.49 -11.97
N ASP A 147 28.74 12.03 -13.14
CA ASP A 147 30.03 12.68 -13.41
C ASP A 147 30.10 14.13 -12.86
N GLY A 148 29.01 14.62 -12.25
CA GLY A 148 28.89 15.97 -11.70
C GLY A 148 28.38 17.02 -12.70
N SER A 149 28.16 16.65 -13.97
CA SER A 149 27.60 17.55 -14.98
C SER A 149 26.16 17.91 -14.66
N ILE A 150 25.84 19.21 -14.73
CA ILE A 150 24.48 19.74 -14.57
C ILE A 150 24.09 20.50 -15.84
N ALA A 151 22.93 20.18 -16.41
CA ALA A 151 22.38 20.86 -17.59
C ALA A 151 20.99 21.43 -17.26
N ILE A 152 20.76 22.68 -17.65
CA ILE A 152 19.48 23.37 -17.52
C ILE A 152 19.11 23.87 -18.92
N GLU A 153 18.06 23.31 -19.50
CA GLU A 153 17.61 23.60 -20.86
C GLU A 153 16.15 24.05 -20.85
N GLY A 154 15.86 25.13 -21.57
CA GLY A 154 14.52 25.69 -21.71
C GLY A 154 14.50 26.82 -22.74
N LYS A 155 13.31 27.20 -23.22
CA LYS A 155 13.15 28.32 -24.15
C LYS A 155 13.61 29.64 -23.53
N ASP A 156 13.11 29.91 -22.33
CA ASP A 156 13.42 31.10 -21.55
C ASP A 156 13.91 30.64 -20.17
N ILE A 157 15.11 31.09 -19.76
CA ILE A 157 15.65 30.87 -18.42
C ILE A 157 15.81 32.24 -17.76
N SER A 158 14.98 32.54 -16.77
CA SER A 158 15.04 33.79 -16.01
C SER A 158 15.65 33.54 -14.64
N VAL A 159 16.73 34.25 -14.31
CA VAL A 159 17.38 34.19 -13.00
C VAL A 159 17.28 35.57 -12.36
N LYS A 160 16.45 35.70 -11.32
CA LYS A 160 16.26 36.94 -10.56
C LYS A 160 16.72 36.75 -9.12
N GLY A 161 17.78 37.45 -8.73
CA GLY A 161 18.26 37.50 -7.34
C GLY A 161 18.01 38.87 -6.73
N SER A 162 17.54 38.94 -5.48
CA SER A 162 17.54 40.17 -4.69
C SER A 162 18.91 40.50 -4.09
N GLY A 163 19.74 39.46 -3.90
CA GLY A 163 21.13 39.58 -3.49
C GLY A 163 22.11 39.43 -4.65
N LYS A 164 23.35 39.04 -4.34
CA LYS A 164 24.42 38.82 -5.33
C LYS A 164 24.29 37.46 -5.99
N ILE A 165 24.38 37.42 -7.32
CA ILE A 165 24.61 36.19 -8.10
C ILE A 165 26.12 36.06 -8.34
N ILE A 166 26.71 34.92 -7.99
CA ILE A 166 28.15 34.67 -8.15
C ILE A 166 28.33 33.45 -9.05
N ILE A 167 29.08 33.62 -10.15
CA ILE A 167 29.46 32.55 -11.06
C ILE A 167 30.99 32.47 -11.05
N LYS A 168 31.54 31.31 -10.73
CA LYS A 168 33.00 31.05 -10.68
C LYS A 168 33.29 29.75 -11.40
N ALA A 169 34.32 29.75 -12.25
CA ALA A 169 34.87 28.56 -12.87
C ALA A 169 36.39 28.57 -12.70
N SER A 170 37.01 27.41 -12.53
CA SER A 170 38.47 27.26 -12.59
C SER A 170 39.00 27.26 -14.03
N GLY A 171 38.14 26.92 -14.99
CA GLY A 171 38.38 27.09 -16.43
C GLY A 171 37.56 28.25 -16.99
N ASP A 172 37.13 28.12 -18.24
CA ASP A 172 36.46 29.20 -18.96
C ASP A 172 34.97 29.30 -18.65
N ILE A 173 34.46 30.53 -18.64
CA ILE A 173 33.03 30.83 -18.73
C ILE A 173 32.75 31.27 -20.17
N THR A 174 31.94 30.50 -20.90
CA THR A 174 31.48 30.88 -22.25
C THR A 174 30.04 31.38 -22.18
N MET A 175 29.82 32.64 -22.54
CA MET A 175 28.48 33.23 -22.68
C MET A 175 28.27 33.66 -24.13
N LYS A 176 27.18 33.20 -24.74
CA LYS A 176 26.78 33.56 -26.11
C LYS A 176 25.35 34.08 -26.09
N GLY A 177 25.16 35.26 -26.65
CA GLY A 177 23.86 35.87 -26.84
C GLY A 177 23.95 36.90 -27.96
N SER A 178 22.83 37.17 -28.64
CA SER A 178 22.76 38.26 -29.62
C SER A 178 23.00 39.63 -28.97
N LYS A 179 22.73 39.76 -27.66
CA LYS A 179 23.05 40.91 -26.83
C LYS A 179 23.35 40.45 -25.40
N ILE A 180 24.50 40.88 -24.87
CA ILE A 180 24.85 40.78 -23.45
C ILE A 180 24.97 42.21 -22.94
N ALA A 181 24.15 42.60 -21.98
CA ALA A 181 24.18 43.94 -21.39
C ALA A 181 24.81 43.86 -19.99
N GLU A 182 25.79 44.72 -19.75
CA GLU A 182 26.47 44.91 -18.45
C GLU A 182 26.26 46.36 -18.00
N ASN A 183 25.98 46.57 -16.71
CA ASN A 183 25.86 47.89 -16.07
C ASN A 183 26.63 47.88 -14.75
#